data_AF-X0THT9-F1
#
_entry.id   AF-X0THT9-F1
#
_cell.length_a   1.000
_cell.length_b   1.000
_cell.length_c   1.000
_cell.angle_alpha   90.00
_cell.angle_beta   90.00
_cell.angle_gamma   90.00
#
_symmetry.space_group_name_H-M   'P 1'
#
loop_
_entity.id
_entity.type
_entity.pdbx_description
1 polymer ?
#
loop_
_entity_poly.entity_id
_entity_poly.type
_entity_poly.pdbx_seq_one_letter_code
_entity_poly.pdbx_strand_id
1 'polypeptide(L)' 'TQFKIVIKKSCFFCELLLTWLKDKNVNYKVLDYQDPKDFDDPLMKNPTFNSLYCDMSACVESLPLVVKND' A
#
# COMPACT_ATOMS: atom_id res chain seq x y z
N THR A 1 14.73 -9.39 -0.70
CA THR A 1 13.34 -9.15 -1.13
C THR A 1 12.65 -8.32 -0.07
N GLN A 2 12.31 -7.08 -0.38
CA GLN A 2 11.57 -6.20 0.54
C GLN A 2 10.19 -5.96 -0.06
N PHE A 3 9.14 -6.14 0.72
CA PHE A 3 7.77 -5.90 0.26
C PHE A 3 7.34 -4.47 0.56
N LYS A 4 6.43 -3.92 -0.23
CA LYS A 4 5.69 -2.70 0.09
C LYS A 4 4.24 -3.06 0.32
N ILE A 5 3.66 -2.58 1.42
CA ILE A 5 2.25 -2.77 1.76
C ILE A 5 1.55 -1.43 1.59
N VAL A 6 0.66 -1.33 0.61
CA VAL A 6 -0.15 -0.13 0.42
C VAL A 6 -1.42 -0.26 1.27
N ILE A 7 -1.70 0.77 2.07
CA ILE A 7 -2.82 0.81 3.02
C ILE A 7 -3.61 2.10 2.91
N LYS A 8 -4.81 2.11 3.49
CA LYS A 8 -5.56 3.32 3.85
C LYS A 8 -5.58 3.47 5.36
N LYS A 9 -5.59 4.70 5.86
CA LYS A 9 -5.97 4.94 7.25
C LYS A 9 -7.35 4.34 7.57
N SER A 10 -7.47 3.74 8.75
CA SER A 10 -8.69 3.08 9.24
C SER A 10 -9.16 1.86 8.42
N CYS A 11 -8.24 1.20 7.71
CA CYS A 11 -8.51 -0.05 6.99
C CYS A 11 -8.33 -1.26 7.93
N PHE A 12 -9.45 -1.89 8.31
CA PHE A 12 -9.46 -3.05 9.22
C PHE A 12 -8.57 -4.21 8.74
N PHE A 13 -8.69 -4.60 7.45
CA PHE A 13 -7.88 -5.68 6.89
C PHE A 13 -6.39 -5.33 6.82
N CYS A 14 -6.06 -4.04 6.67
CA CYS A 14 -4.68 -3.56 6.67
C CYS A 14 -4.04 -3.77 8.05
N GLU A 15 -4.75 -3.43 9.13
CA GLU A 15 -4.28 -3.63 10.50
C GLU A 15 -4.06 -5.12 10.82
N LEU A 16 -4.98 -5.99 10.38
CA LEU A 16 -4.84 -7.45 10.52
C LEU A 16 -3.61 -7.98 9.79
N LEU A 17 -3.41 -7.58 8.53
CA LEU A 17 -2.25 -8.01 7.75
C LEU A 17 -0.94 -7.53 8.38
N LEU A 18 -0.85 -6.25 8.77
CA LEU A 18 0.36 -5.69 9.36
C LEU A 18 0.72 -6.37 10.68
N THR A 19 -0.28 -6.71 11.50
CA THR A 19 -0.09 -7.48 12.74
C THR A 19 0.47 -8.86 12.41
N TRP A 20 -0.16 -9.57 11.46
CA TRP A 20 0.30 -10.89 11.05
C TRP A 20 1.73 -10.88 10.48
N LEU A 21 2.07 -9.89 9.65
CA LEU A 21 3.41 -9.76 9.07
C LEU A 21 4.49 -9.47 10.12
N LYS A 22 4.16 -8.66 11.13
CA LYS A 22 5.05 -8.37 12.26
C LYS A 22 5.37 -9.64 13.05
N ASP A 23 4.37 -10.48 13.31
CA ASP A 23 4.55 -11.76 14.02
C ASP A 23 5.42 -12.75 13.22
N LYS A 24 5.43 -12.64 11.89
CA LYS A 24 6.25 -13.48 11.01
C LYS A 24 7.65 -12.93 10.76
N ASN A 25 8.00 -11.79 11.37
CA ASN A 25 9.30 -11.13 11.18
C ASN A 25 9.64 -10.86 9.69
N VAL A 26 8.62 -10.50 8.90
CA VAL A 26 8.78 -10.17 7.48
C VAL A 26 9.23 -8.72 7.35
N ASN A 27 10.23 -8.45 6.50
CA ASN A 27 10.67 -7.09 6.21
C ASN A 27 9.79 -6.44 5.12
N TYR A 28 9.09 -5.36 5.47
CA TYR A 28 8.24 -4.61 4.57
C TYR A 28 8.27 -3.10 4.86
N LYS A 29 7.95 -2.28 3.85
CA LYS A 29 7.67 -0.84 3.97
C LYS A 29 6.17 -0.62 3.85
N VAL A 30 5.58 0.20 4.72
CA VAL A 30 4.17 0.61 4.60
C VAL A 30 4.10 1.90 3.80
N LEU A 31 3.10 2.03 2.94
CA LEU A 31 2.78 3.24 2.20
C LEU A 31 1.29 3.54 2.37
N ASP A 32 0.96 4.72 2.90
CA ASP A 32 -0.42 5.22 2.91
C ASP A 32 -0.66 6.05 1.65
N TYR A 33 -1.50 5.57 0.74
CA TYR A 33 -1.79 6.29 -0.51
C TYR A 33 -2.63 7.55 -0.29
N GLN A 34 -3.07 7.84 0.93
CA GLN A 34 -3.71 9.09 1.30
C GLN A 34 -2.77 10.05 2.05
N ASP A 35 -1.57 9.61 2.48
CA ASP A 35 -0.59 10.49 3.12
C ASP A 35 0.26 11.19 2.04
N PRO A 36 0.20 12.52 1.91
CA PRO A 36 1.00 13.27 0.94
C PRO A 36 2.50 13.01 1.07
N LYS A 37 2.99 12.57 2.23
CA LYS A 37 4.40 12.23 2.45
C LYS A 37 4.85 10.99 1.70
N ASP A 38 3.92 10.08 1.39
CA ASP A 38 4.22 8.83 0.70
C ASP A 38 4.09 8.96 -0.83
N PHE A 39 3.59 10.09 -1.33
CA PHE A 39 3.37 10.34 -2.77
C PHE A 39 4.67 10.41 -3.57
N ASP A 40 5.79 10.65 -2.89
CA ASP A 40 7.11 10.65 -3.51
C ASP A 40 7.68 9.25 -3.78
N ASP A 41 7.07 8.18 -3.25
CA ASP A 41 7.50 6.82 -3.55
C ASP A 41 7.31 6.53 -5.06
N PRO A 42 8.32 5.93 -5.75
CA PRO A 42 8.23 5.63 -7.18
C PRO A 42 6.99 4.81 -7.58
N LEU A 43 6.45 4.00 -6.66
CA LEU A 43 5.22 3.26 -6.87
C LEU A 43 4.02 4.20 -7.08
N MET A 44 3.92 5.29 -6.31
CA MET A 44 2.86 6.30 -6.42
C MET A 44 2.98 7.16 -7.68
N LYS A 45 4.14 7.13 -8.34
CA LYS A 45 4.38 7.79 -9.63
C LYS A 45 4.15 6.85 -10.83
N ASN A 46 3.88 5.56 -10.59
CA ASN A 46 3.68 4.59 -11.64
C ASN A 46 2.28 4.77 -12.28
N PRO A 47 2.18 4.99 -13.61
CA PRO A 47 0.91 5.27 -14.27
C PRO A 47 -0.05 4.08 -14.28
N THR A 48 0.45 2.84 -14.31
CA THR A 48 -0.37 1.63 -14.18
C THR A 48 -0.93 1.50 -12.78
N PHE A 49 -0.12 1.78 -11.76
CA PHE A 49 -0.59 1.83 -10.38
C PHE A 49 -1.65 2.93 -10.20
N ASN A 50 -1.38 4.16 -10.66
CA ASN A 50 -2.33 5.26 -10.53
C ASN A 50 -3.65 5.00 -11.29
N SER A 51 -3.60 4.47 -12.51
CA SER A 51 -4.81 4.19 -13.31
C SER A 51 -5.65 3.03 -12.78
N LEU A 52 -5.03 2.03 -12.15
CA LEU A 52 -5.77 0.93 -11.52
C LEU A 52 -6.35 1.31 -10.16
N TYR A 53 -5.70 2.23 -9.42
CA TYR A 53 -5.96 2.42 -7.99
C TYR A 53 -6.54 3.78 -7.60
N CYS A 54 -6.38 4.82 -8.42
CA CYS A 54 -6.99 6.13 -8.22
C CYS A 54 -7.44 6.70 -9.58
N ASP A 55 -8.55 6.18 -10.09
CA ASP A 55 -9.31 6.95 -11.06
C ASP A 55 -10.03 8.08 -10.30
N MET A 56 -10.04 9.30 -10.82
CA MET A 56 -10.40 10.56 -10.12
C MET A 56 -11.85 10.65 -9.60
N SER A 57 -12.57 9.52 -9.54
CA SER A 57 -13.91 9.37 -8.98
C SER A 57 -14.05 8.25 -7.93
N ALA A 58 -13.09 7.32 -7.83
CA ALA A 58 -13.06 6.26 -6.82
C ALA A 58 -11.65 5.65 -6.71
N CYS A 59 -10.94 5.93 -5.61
CA CYS A 59 -9.73 5.16 -5.30
C CYS A 59 -10.14 3.78 -4.73
N VAL A 60 -9.47 2.73 -5.19
CA VAL A 60 -9.81 1.32 -4.94
C VAL A 60 -10.05 1.00 -3.47
N GLU A 61 -11.20 0.38 -3.19
CA GLU A 61 -11.58 -0.11 -1.85
C GLU A 61 -10.88 -1.42 -1.45
N SER A 62 -10.18 -2.06 -2.38
CA SER A 62 -9.52 -3.36 -2.20
C SER A 62 -8.13 -3.22 -1.57
N LEU A 63 -8.08 -2.80 -0.31
CA LEU A 63 -6.87 -2.70 0.51
C LEU A 63 -6.88 -3.74 1.63
N PRO A 64 -5.71 -4.22 2.10
CA PRO A 64 -4.34 -3.82 1.72
C PRO A 64 -3.83 -4.45 0.41
N LEU A 65 -2.81 -3.85 -0.20
CA LEU A 65 -2.09 -4.41 -1.35
C LEU A 65 -0.66 -4.78 -0.98
N VAL A 66 -0.20 -5.93 -1.48
CA VAL A 66 1.18 -6.40 -1.29
C VAL A 66 1.93 -6.28 -2.61
N VAL A 67 2.94 -5.42 -2.64
CA VAL A 67 3.82 -5.22 -3.80
C VAL A 67 5.18 -5.82 -3.47
N LYS A 68 5.64 -6.75 -4.31
CA LYS A 68 7.00 -7.27 -4.23
C LYS A 68 7.92 -6.25 -4.91
N ASN A 69 8.95 -5.74 -4.22
CA ASN A 69 10.01 -5.00 -4.91
C ASN A 69 10.79 -5.98 -5.81
N ASP A 70 11.11 -5.55 -7.02
CA ASP A 70 12.07 -6.24 -7.89
C ASP A 70 13.45 -6.37 -7.22
#